data_AF-X1VLD2-F1
#
_entry.id   AF-X1VLD2-F1
#
_cell.length_a   1.000
_cell.length_b   1.000
_cell.length_c   1.000
_cell.angle_alpha   90.00
_cell.angle_beta   90.00
_cell.angle_gamma   90.00
#
_symmetry.space_group_name_H-M   'P 1'
#
loop_
_entity.id
_entity.type
_entity.pdbx_description
1 polymer ?
#
loop_
_entity_poly.entity_id
_entity_poly.type
_entity_poly.pdbx_seq_one_letter_code
_entity_poly.pdbx_strand_id
1 'polypeptide(L)'
;MAAVAGKSLLVKSIYCIASTDDTYLTIRVDRVTVAIYRVKGRAGNHLSPLLVGYVVPHLMDFLTSRGINVSIPVAEGQTFNVGRFAETGNVIVVYDEYDAGDIRSDMPNGSQALEYIFMQYMSSSETPVASQDITFDTSLSPAEFPDFPAGKSVPAKHEITMLG
;
A
#
# COMPACT_ATOMS: atom_id res chain seq x y z
N MET A 1 8.40 -1.37 13.37
CA MET A 1 7.98 -2.52 14.21
C MET A 1 8.73 -3.76 13.74
N ALA A 2 8.87 -4.80 14.55
CA ALA A 2 9.51 -6.05 14.15
C ALA A 2 8.73 -7.26 14.71
N ALA A 3 8.67 -8.34 13.94
CA ALA A 3 8.19 -9.63 14.43
C ALA A 3 9.33 -10.27 15.23
N VAL A 4 9.21 -10.25 16.57
CA VAL A 4 10.21 -10.79 17.48
C VAL A 4 10.27 -12.31 17.41
N ALA A 5 11.33 -12.90 17.95
CA ALA A 5 11.50 -14.35 17.99
C ALA A 5 10.28 -15.06 18.61
N GLY A 6 9.84 -16.15 17.96
CA GLY A 6 8.66 -16.92 18.31
C GLY A 6 7.32 -16.32 17.84
N LYS A 7 7.32 -15.16 17.17
CA LYS A 7 6.10 -14.46 16.74
C LYS A 7 6.12 -14.07 15.27
N SER A 8 4.93 -14.00 14.69
CA SER A 8 4.69 -13.47 13.34
C SER A 8 3.49 -12.53 13.37
N LEU A 9 3.42 -11.56 12.44
CA LEU A 9 2.42 -10.49 12.47
C LEU A 9 1.67 -10.42 11.14
N LEU A 10 0.35 -10.21 11.21
CA LEU A 10 -0.46 -9.86 10.04
C LEU A 10 -0.98 -8.44 10.19
N VAL A 11 -0.45 -7.50 9.41
CA VAL A 11 -0.94 -6.12 9.41
C VAL A 11 -2.25 -6.06 8.63
N LYS A 12 -3.32 -5.63 9.29
CA LYS A 12 -4.68 -5.58 8.73
C LYS A 12 -5.07 -4.17 8.29
N SER A 13 -4.65 -3.17 9.04
CA SER A 13 -5.04 -1.78 8.80
C SER A 13 -3.91 -0.82 9.16
N ILE A 14 -3.84 0.28 8.42
CA ILE A 14 -2.88 1.36 8.65
C ILE A 14 -3.67 2.66 8.63
N TYR A 15 -3.49 3.48 9.66
CA TYR A 15 -4.06 4.81 9.76
C TYR A 15 -2.95 5.84 9.72
N CYS A 16 -3.22 7.00 9.12
CA CYS A 16 -2.24 8.07 9.03
C CYS A 16 -2.89 9.42 9.28
N ILE A 17 -2.33 10.18 10.22
CA ILE A 17 -2.51 11.63 10.25
C ILE A 17 -1.36 12.19 9.42
N ALA A 18 -1.68 12.50 8.15
CA ALA A 18 -0.73 13.04 7.20
C ALA A 18 -0.22 14.40 7.68
N SER A 19 1.08 14.59 7.60
CA SER A 19 1.71 15.88 7.84
C SER A 19 1.68 16.73 6.57
N THR A 20 2.19 17.96 6.63
CA THR A 20 2.05 18.90 5.52
C THR A 20 2.72 18.40 4.25
N ASP A 21 3.89 17.76 4.34
CA ASP A 21 4.67 17.36 3.17
C ASP A 21 4.54 15.87 2.82
N ASP A 22 3.76 15.13 3.59
CA ASP A 22 3.39 13.77 3.21
C ASP A 22 2.59 13.75 1.91
N THR A 23 3.03 12.91 0.97
CA THR A 23 2.32 12.64 -0.28
C THR A 23 1.84 11.19 -0.33
N TYR A 24 2.75 10.28 0.00
CA TYR A 24 2.51 8.84 0.08
C TYR A 24 3.16 8.25 1.33
N LEU A 25 2.55 7.17 1.83
CA LEU A 25 3.21 6.24 2.73
C LEU A 25 3.71 5.03 1.92
N THR A 26 4.99 4.72 2.06
CA THR A 26 5.60 3.53 1.47
C THR A 26 5.74 2.44 2.52
N ILE A 27 5.09 1.30 2.31
CA ILE A 27 5.10 0.20 3.26
C ILE A 27 6.14 -0.82 2.84
N ARG A 28 7.03 -1.16 3.76
CA ARG A 28 8.11 -2.10 3.53
C ARG A 28 8.13 -3.19 4.59
N VAL A 29 8.38 -4.41 4.13
CA VAL A 29 8.79 -5.51 4.98
C VAL A 29 10.27 -5.79 4.66
N ASP A 30 11.12 -5.62 5.66
CA ASP A 30 12.56 -5.47 5.52
C ASP A 30 12.95 -4.39 4.50
N ARG A 31 13.47 -4.80 3.34
CA ARG A 31 13.87 -3.90 2.24
C ARG A 31 12.95 -3.99 1.03
N VAL A 32 11.86 -4.77 1.12
CA VAL A 32 10.93 -4.99 0.02
C VAL A 32 9.73 -4.06 0.19
N THR A 33 9.46 -3.25 -0.83
CA THR A 33 8.25 -2.41 -0.89
C THR A 33 7.07 -3.30 -1.24
N VAL A 34 6.10 -3.40 -0.32
CA VAL A 34 4.93 -4.28 -0.46
C VAL A 34 3.65 -3.52 -0.77
N ALA A 35 3.57 -2.23 -0.40
CA ALA A 35 2.43 -1.38 -0.71
C ALA A 35 2.82 0.11 -0.72
N ILE A 36 2.01 0.91 -1.41
CA ILE A 36 2.05 2.36 -1.36
C ILE A 36 0.63 2.92 -1.22
N TYR A 37 0.45 3.89 -0.33
CA TYR A 37 -0.84 4.53 -0.10
C TYR A 37 -0.72 6.05 -0.18
N ARG A 38 -1.60 6.66 -0.97
CA ARG A 38 -1.68 8.12 -1.08
C ARG A 38 -2.31 8.72 0.18
N VAL A 39 -1.67 9.74 0.73
CA VAL A 39 -2.16 10.42 1.95
C VAL A 39 -2.45 11.92 1.75
N LYS A 40 -2.17 12.47 0.56
CA LYS A 40 -2.44 13.87 0.19
C LYS A 40 -2.85 14.04 -1.27
N GLY A 41 -3.68 15.06 -1.53
CA GLY A 41 -4.08 15.50 -2.88
C GLY A 41 -5.60 15.51 -3.04
N ARG A 42 -6.10 15.62 -4.29
CA ARG A 42 -7.55 15.73 -4.57
C ARG A 42 -8.36 14.52 -4.10
N ALA A 43 -7.77 13.33 -4.08
CA ALA A 43 -8.38 12.11 -3.56
C ALA A 43 -8.26 11.96 -2.02
N GLY A 44 -7.65 12.95 -1.35
CA GLY A 44 -7.50 12.98 0.10
C GLY A 44 -6.51 11.95 0.64
N ASN A 45 -6.77 11.52 1.86
CA ASN A 45 -5.95 10.56 2.59
C ASN A 45 -6.61 9.17 2.56
N HIS A 46 -6.01 8.22 1.85
CA HIS A 46 -6.56 6.87 1.69
C HIS A 46 -6.52 6.03 2.97
N LEU A 47 -5.69 6.41 3.95
CA LEU A 47 -5.51 5.65 5.17
C LEU A 47 -6.33 6.19 6.34
N SER A 48 -7.02 7.32 6.15
CA SER A 48 -7.87 7.96 7.17
C SER A 48 -7.10 8.38 8.44
N PRO A 49 -7.44 9.53 9.06
CA PRO A 49 -6.95 9.85 10.39
C PRO A 49 -7.77 9.09 11.44
N LEU A 50 -7.11 8.41 12.38
CA LEU A 50 -7.79 7.86 13.55
C LEU A 50 -7.80 8.93 14.65
N LEU A 51 -8.94 9.61 14.81
CA LEU A 51 -9.13 10.68 15.80
C LEU A 51 -10.33 10.37 16.70
N VAL A 52 -10.29 10.83 17.95
CA VAL A 52 -11.40 10.64 18.90
C VAL A 52 -12.65 11.30 18.32
N GLY A 53 -13.71 10.50 18.10
CA GLY A 53 -14.99 10.93 17.53
C GLY A 53 -15.19 10.68 16.03
N TYR A 54 -14.13 10.30 15.29
CA TYR A 54 -14.22 9.99 13.86
C TYR A 54 -13.27 8.84 13.49
N VAL A 55 -13.84 7.66 13.26
CA VAL A 55 -13.16 6.59 12.52
C VAL A 55 -13.85 6.50 11.18
N VAL A 56 -13.23 7.07 10.15
CA VAL A 56 -13.74 6.95 8.78
C VAL A 56 -13.13 5.70 8.16
N PRO A 57 -13.93 4.83 7.51
CA PRO A 57 -13.42 3.68 6.79
C PRO A 57 -12.29 4.10 5.85
N HIS A 58 -11.14 3.44 5.96
CA HIS A 58 -10.02 3.67 5.06
C HIS A 58 -10.04 2.70 3.89
N LEU A 59 -9.18 2.96 2.91
CA LEU A 59 -9.11 2.18 1.68
C LEU A 59 -8.87 0.69 1.96
N MET A 60 -7.99 0.34 2.90
CA MET A 60 -7.74 -1.07 3.20
C MET A 60 -8.98 -1.79 3.75
N ASP A 61 -9.74 -1.15 4.65
CA ASP A 61 -10.99 -1.72 5.17
C ASP A 61 -12.04 -1.84 4.06
N PHE A 62 -12.15 -0.83 3.20
CA PHE A 62 -13.06 -0.86 2.05
C PHE A 62 -12.72 -2.02 1.09
N LEU A 63 -11.45 -2.16 0.69
CA LEU A 63 -11.01 -3.23 -0.22
C LEU A 63 -11.21 -4.62 0.42
N THR A 64 -10.85 -4.77 1.69
CA THR A 64 -11.06 -6.01 2.44
C THR A 64 -12.55 -6.37 2.53
N SER A 65 -13.44 -5.39 2.74
CA SER A 65 -14.90 -5.61 2.75
C SER A 65 -15.46 -6.07 1.39
N ARG A 66 -14.71 -5.84 0.30
CA ARG A 66 -15.02 -6.31 -1.06
C ARG A 66 -14.31 -7.62 -1.42
N GLY A 67 -13.65 -8.27 -0.46
CA GLY A 67 -12.93 -9.53 -0.67
C GLY A 67 -11.55 -9.37 -1.30
N ILE A 68 -11.03 -8.14 -1.40
CA ILE A 68 -9.68 -7.87 -1.92
C ILE A 68 -8.71 -7.87 -0.74
N ASN A 69 -7.81 -8.85 -0.71
CA ASN A 69 -6.84 -8.99 0.38
C ASN A 69 -5.70 -7.97 0.25
N VAL A 70 -5.67 -6.99 1.15
CA VAL A 70 -4.59 -6.00 1.27
C VAL A 70 -3.84 -6.13 2.58
N SER A 71 -4.02 -7.23 3.31
CA SER A 71 -3.22 -7.51 4.50
C SER A 71 -1.75 -7.73 4.14
N ILE A 72 -0.86 -7.43 5.08
CA ILE A 72 0.59 -7.48 4.87
C ILE A 72 1.19 -8.47 5.87
N PRO A 73 1.62 -9.66 5.40
CA PRO A 73 2.35 -10.65 6.18
C PRO A 73 3.73 -10.14 6.62
N VAL A 74 4.07 -10.33 7.89
CA VAL A 74 5.40 -10.07 8.45
C VAL A 74 5.84 -11.31 9.22
N ALA A 75 6.72 -12.10 8.60
CA ALA A 75 7.22 -13.33 9.20
C ALA A 75 8.17 -13.06 10.37
N GLU A 76 8.42 -14.07 11.20
CA GLU A 76 9.37 -14.00 12.30
C GLU A 76 10.74 -13.45 11.84
N GLY A 77 11.31 -12.54 12.63
CA GLY A 77 12.59 -11.90 12.34
C GLY A 77 12.53 -10.78 11.30
N GLN A 78 11.40 -10.57 10.65
CA GLN A 78 11.23 -9.47 9.70
C GLN A 78 10.84 -8.16 10.37
N THR A 79 11.22 -7.06 9.73
CA THR A 79 10.90 -5.71 10.16
C THR A 79 9.79 -5.11 9.30
N PHE A 80 8.83 -4.46 9.95
CA PHE A 80 7.80 -3.67 9.27
C PHE A 80 8.14 -2.19 9.38
N ASN A 81 8.29 -1.53 8.24
CA ASN A 81 8.66 -0.13 8.12
C ASN A 81 7.60 0.65 7.34
N VAL A 82 7.25 1.82 7.86
CA VAL A 82 6.41 2.80 7.17
C VAL A 82 7.28 4.00 6.83
N GLY A 83 7.62 4.13 5.55
CA GLY A 83 8.31 5.29 5.01
C GLY A 83 7.33 6.43 4.77
N ARG A 84 7.71 7.64 5.19
CA ARG A 84 6.96 8.89 5.03
C ARG A 84 7.92 10.07 4.90
N PHE A 85 7.43 11.29 4.73
CA PHE A 85 8.31 12.46 4.70
C PHE A 85 9.04 12.64 6.04
N ALA A 86 10.24 13.22 6.03
CA ALA A 86 11.12 13.30 7.21
C ALA A 86 10.68 14.40 8.21
N GLU A 87 9.46 14.28 8.72
CA GLU A 87 8.87 15.17 9.71
C GLU A 87 8.07 14.41 10.77
N THR A 88 7.67 15.11 11.84
CA THR A 88 6.83 14.49 12.87
C THR A 88 5.43 14.19 12.31
N GLY A 89 4.95 12.99 12.54
CA GLY A 89 3.58 12.62 12.23
C GLY A 89 3.16 11.32 12.88
N ASN A 90 1.87 11.00 12.79
CA ASN A 90 1.29 9.84 13.44
C ASN A 90 0.91 8.79 12.41
N VAL A 91 1.45 7.58 12.56
CA VAL A 91 0.99 6.37 11.86
C VAL A 91 0.57 5.36 12.92
N ILE A 92 -0.60 4.77 12.75
CA ILE A 92 -1.09 3.71 13.61
C ILE A 92 -1.22 2.46 12.77
N VAL A 93 -0.64 1.36 13.25
CA VAL A 93 -0.65 0.07 12.58
C VAL A 93 -1.48 -0.87 13.43
N VAL A 94 -2.51 -1.47 12.83
CA VAL A 94 -3.33 -2.50 13.47
C VAL A 94 -2.94 -3.84 12.87
N TYR A 95 -2.57 -4.76 13.74
CA TYR A 95 -2.10 -6.08 13.36
C TYR A 95 -2.61 -7.13 14.33
N ASP A 96 -2.71 -8.36 13.86
CA ASP A 96 -2.86 -9.53 14.70
C ASP A 96 -1.48 -10.17 14.89
N GLU A 97 -1.25 -10.72 16.09
CA GLU A 97 -0.05 -11.48 16.42
C GLU A 97 -0.37 -12.97 16.39
N TYR A 98 0.52 -13.73 15.77
CA TYR A 98 0.46 -15.18 15.62
C TYR A 98 1.76 -15.81 16.10
N ASP A 99 1.78 -17.14 16.19
CA ASP A 99 3.01 -17.86 16.48
C ASP A 99 3.93 -17.90 15.25
N ALA A 100 5.20 -18.18 15.48
CA ALA A 100 6.18 -18.30 14.41
C ALA A 100 5.77 -19.37 13.39
N GLY A 101 5.84 -19.02 12.10
CA GLY A 101 5.50 -19.92 10.98
C GLY A 101 4.03 -19.86 10.52
N ASP A 102 3.12 -19.33 11.34
CA ASP A 102 1.72 -19.13 10.95
C ASP A 102 1.60 -18.09 9.84
N ILE A 103 2.24 -16.92 10.02
CA ILE A 103 2.38 -15.90 8.98
C ILE A 103 3.75 -16.05 8.33
N ARG A 104 3.77 -16.29 7.03
CA ARG A 104 4.98 -16.55 6.25
C ARG A 104 5.29 -15.42 5.27
N SER A 105 6.56 -15.28 4.92
CA SER A 105 7.04 -14.25 3.99
C SER A 105 6.60 -14.48 2.54
N ASP A 106 6.19 -15.70 2.20
CA ASP A 106 5.77 -16.12 0.85
C ASP A 106 4.26 -16.03 0.61
N MET A 107 3.47 -15.70 1.64
CA MET A 107 2.05 -15.42 1.52
C MET A 107 1.81 -14.19 0.64
N PRO A 108 0.64 -14.04 -0.01
CA PRO A 108 0.32 -12.86 -0.81
C PRO A 108 0.60 -11.55 -0.05
N ASN A 109 1.20 -10.57 -0.74
CA ASN A 109 1.69 -9.30 -0.18
C ASN A 109 2.85 -9.42 0.84
N GLY A 110 3.39 -10.62 1.05
CA GLY A 110 4.59 -10.85 1.85
C GLY A 110 5.87 -10.44 1.12
N SER A 111 6.96 -10.25 1.86
CA SER A 111 8.25 -9.80 1.29
C SER A 111 8.92 -10.75 0.28
N GLN A 112 8.53 -12.03 0.29
CA GLN A 112 9.01 -13.06 -0.65
C GLN A 112 7.86 -13.63 -1.48
N ALA A 113 6.72 -12.92 -1.54
CA ALA A 113 5.58 -13.34 -2.31
C ALA A 113 5.87 -13.32 -3.80
N LEU A 114 5.16 -14.17 -4.54
CA LEU A 114 5.07 -14.10 -6.00
C LEU A 114 3.81 -13.34 -6.46
N GLU A 115 2.93 -13.00 -5.51
CA GLU A 115 1.67 -12.32 -5.74
C GLU A 115 1.59 -11.08 -4.85
N TYR A 116 1.36 -9.92 -5.48
CA TYR A 116 1.18 -8.64 -4.80
C TYR A 116 -0.08 -7.95 -5.32
N ILE A 117 -0.89 -7.50 -4.37
CA ILE A 117 -2.02 -6.61 -4.60
C ILE A 117 -1.58 -5.22 -4.18
N PHE A 118 -1.47 -4.32 -5.13
CA PHE A 118 -1.03 -2.96 -4.89
C PHE A 118 -1.94 -1.95 -5.59
N MET A 119 -1.95 -0.72 -5.08
CA MET A 119 -2.66 0.39 -5.69
C MET A 119 -1.78 1.04 -6.77
N GLN A 120 -2.24 0.98 -8.02
CA GLN A 120 -1.57 1.70 -9.10
C GLN A 120 -2.07 3.14 -9.16
N TYR A 121 -1.16 4.10 -8.96
CA TYR A 121 -1.44 5.52 -9.13
C TYR A 121 -0.91 5.98 -10.48
N MET A 122 -1.71 6.74 -11.23
CA MET A 122 -1.32 7.22 -12.55
C MET A 122 -1.89 8.62 -12.84
N SER A 123 -1.24 9.32 -13.74
CA SER A 123 -1.68 10.60 -14.29
C SER A 123 -1.57 10.59 -15.81
N SER A 124 -2.08 11.66 -16.43
CA SER A 124 -1.82 11.97 -17.82
C SER A 124 -0.80 13.09 -17.93
N SER A 125 0.05 13.03 -18.94
CA SER A 125 0.91 14.13 -19.34
C SER A 125 0.13 15.28 -20.01
N GLU A 126 -1.12 15.06 -20.39
CA GLU A 126 -1.98 16.04 -21.05
C GLU A 126 -2.90 16.76 -20.06
N THR A 127 -3.14 18.06 -20.31
CA THR A 127 -4.12 18.84 -19.54
C THR A 127 -5.54 18.55 -20.06
N PRO A 128 -6.50 18.14 -19.18
CA PRO A 128 -7.88 17.92 -19.60
C PRO A 128 -8.55 19.16 -20.20
N VAL A 129 -9.10 19.04 -21.42
CA VAL A 129 -10.00 20.05 -22.03
C VAL A 129 -11.41 19.48 -22.22
N ALA A 130 -12.38 20.33 -22.58
CA ALA A 130 -13.81 20.00 -22.56
C ALA A 130 -14.24 18.80 -23.43
N SER A 131 -13.49 18.46 -24.48
CA SER A 131 -13.77 17.31 -25.34
C SER A 131 -12.46 16.74 -25.87
N GLN A 132 -11.90 15.78 -25.14
CA GLN A 132 -10.74 15.02 -25.58
C GLN A 132 -10.72 13.62 -24.95
N ASP A 133 -10.14 12.67 -25.67
CA ASP A 133 -9.73 11.39 -25.10
C ASP A 133 -8.35 11.57 -24.47
N ILE A 134 -8.18 11.09 -23.24
CA ILE A 134 -6.93 11.22 -22.49
C ILE A 134 -6.40 9.85 -22.14
N THR A 135 -5.13 9.62 -22.44
CA THR A 135 -4.42 8.43 -21.96
C THR A 135 -3.78 8.75 -20.61
N PHE A 136 -4.00 7.88 -19.62
CA PHE A 136 -3.16 7.84 -18.42
C PHE A 136 -1.86 7.14 -18.77
N ASP A 137 -0.80 7.92 -18.97
CA ASP A 137 0.47 7.50 -19.56
C ASP A 137 1.65 7.61 -18.58
N THR A 138 1.40 8.11 -17.38
CA THR A 138 2.42 8.41 -16.38
C THR A 138 2.12 7.64 -15.10
N SER A 139 2.99 6.69 -14.76
CA SER A 139 2.96 5.99 -13.47
C SER A 139 3.44 6.92 -12.36
N LEU A 140 2.71 6.93 -11.24
CA LEU A 140 3.07 7.65 -10.01
C LEU A 140 3.49 6.67 -8.89
N SER A 141 3.43 5.37 -9.16
CA SER A 141 3.89 4.33 -8.25
C SER A 141 5.42 4.27 -8.23
N PRO A 142 6.04 3.75 -7.15
CA PRO A 142 7.46 3.48 -7.10
C PRO A 142 7.90 2.55 -8.23
N ALA A 143 9.15 2.71 -8.69
CA ALA A 143 9.70 1.96 -9.83
C ALA A 143 9.80 0.45 -9.58
N GLU A 144 9.68 0.00 -8.33
CA GLU A 144 9.60 -1.41 -7.97
C GLU A 144 8.29 -2.07 -8.44
N PHE A 145 7.23 -1.29 -8.67
CA PHE A 145 5.96 -1.81 -9.20
C PHE A 145 5.89 -1.67 -10.72
N PRO A 146 5.20 -2.59 -11.42
CA PRO A 146 4.93 -2.44 -12.84
C PRO A 146 4.18 -1.15 -13.16
N ASP A 147 4.60 -0.44 -14.20
CA ASP A 147 3.93 0.78 -14.67
C ASP A 147 2.56 0.53 -15.33
N PHE A 148 2.25 -0.72 -15.71
CA PHE A 148 0.95 -1.07 -16.29
C PHE A 148 -0.20 -0.71 -15.31
N PRO A 149 -1.31 -0.09 -15.76
CA PRO A 149 -1.67 0.21 -17.16
C PRO A 149 -1.33 1.63 -17.62
N ALA A 150 -0.40 2.36 -16.96
CA ALA A 150 -0.07 3.75 -17.27
C ALA A 150 0.72 3.90 -18.58
N GLY A 151 0.07 3.67 -19.72
CA GLY A 151 0.67 3.75 -21.07
C GLY A 151 1.71 2.68 -21.38
N LYS A 152 1.84 1.65 -20.52
CA LYS A 152 2.79 0.54 -20.67
C LYS A 152 2.05 -0.78 -20.82
N SER A 153 2.73 -1.78 -21.38
CA SER A 153 2.26 -3.17 -21.44
C SER A 153 2.64 -3.92 -20.16
N VAL A 154 1.95 -5.03 -19.87
CA VAL A 154 2.34 -5.96 -18.80
C VAL A 154 3.78 -6.44 -19.05
N PRO A 155 4.68 -6.38 -18.04
CA PRO A 155 6.06 -6.85 -18.19
C PRO A 155 6.14 -8.34 -18.50
N ALA A 156 7.22 -8.78 -19.15
CA ALA A 156 7.45 -10.20 -19.41
C ALA A 156 7.47 -11.00 -18.09
N LYS A 157 6.96 -12.24 -18.12
CA LYS A 157 6.87 -13.15 -16.96
C LYS A 157 5.99 -12.65 -15.80
N HIS A 158 5.10 -11.69 -16.06
CA HIS A 158 4.12 -11.23 -15.10
C HIS A 158 2.72 -11.47 -15.64
N GLU A 159 1.79 -11.73 -14.73
CA GLU A 159 0.35 -11.69 -14.97
C GLU A 159 -0.21 -10.59 -14.07
N ILE A 160 -0.96 -9.66 -14.66
CA ILE A 160 -1.55 -8.54 -13.91
C ILE A 160 -3.05 -8.54 -14.16
N THR A 161 -3.81 -8.68 -13.09
CA THR A 161 -5.26 -8.54 -13.10
C THR A 161 -5.63 -7.20 -12.48
N MET A 162 -6.45 -6.41 -13.17
CA MET A 162 -7.00 -5.19 -12.60
C MET A 162 -8.19 -5.55 -11.72
N LEU A 163 -8.12 -5.18 -10.45
CA LEU A 163 -9.19 -5.36 -9.49
C LEU A 163 -10.03 -4.07 -9.47
N GLY A 164 -11.27 -4.16 -9.97
CA GLY A 164 -12.20 -3.04 -10.11
C GLY A 164 -13.64 -3.49 -9.89
#